data_AF-A0A8T4BPZ6-F1
#
_entry.id   AF-A0A8T4BPZ6-F1
#
_cell.length_a   1.000
_cell.length_b   1.000
_cell.length_c   1.000
_cell.angle_alpha   90.00
_cell.angle_beta   90.00
_cell.angle_gamma   90.00
#
_symmetry.space_group_name_H-M   'P 1'
#
loop_
_entity.id
_entity.type
_entity.pdbx_description
1 polymer ?
#
loop_
_entity_poly.entity_id
_entity_poly.type
_entity_poly.pdbx_seq_one_letter_code
_entity_poly.pdbx_strand_id
1 'polypeptide(L)'
;MIYRVDLPKKWDRDLAYFFGLLLGDGSLPICNTKRPNGNYQKRHLIYFWSNSKDFLEQVYIPLFERLFGLTLRLERLKHKTNPFYVCRIESKEIYLFLEKKGFTVGKKAKIAKIPKLPKKYHLFLLAGLLDTDGGKKGNGFGLSTASDHLAAFCENIFLKLKLPCNSCPWKYHNHIYHQVYVPGKSMGKILKSIPIQNKDKISYLKSK
;
A
#
# COMPACT_ATOMS: atom_id res chain seq x y z
N MET A 1 17.79 -22.94 -1.68
CA MET A 1 18.05 -22.28 -0.38
C MET A 1 16.70 -22.11 0.30
N ILE A 2 16.47 -22.77 1.43
CA ILE A 2 15.25 -22.58 2.24
C ILE A 2 15.57 -21.41 3.18
N TYR A 3 15.01 -20.24 2.89
CA TYR A 3 15.14 -19.11 3.79
C TYR A 3 14.19 -19.31 4.96
N ARG A 4 14.68 -19.09 6.18
CA ARG A 4 13.81 -19.04 7.36
C ARG A 4 13.02 -17.73 7.30
N VAL A 5 11.70 -17.84 7.27
CA VAL A 5 10.78 -16.70 7.23
C VAL A 5 10.22 -16.46 8.63
N ASP A 6 10.27 -15.22 9.09
CA ASP A 6 9.56 -14.81 10.29
C ASP A 6 8.14 -14.38 9.92
N LEU A 7 7.13 -14.88 10.63
CA LEU A 7 5.72 -14.53 10.36
C LEU A 7 5.11 -13.85 11.59
N PRO A 8 4.70 -12.57 11.50
CA PRO A 8 4.08 -11.86 12.61
C PRO A 8 2.81 -12.56 13.11
N LYS A 9 2.80 -13.00 14.37
CA LYS A 9 1.66 -13.73 14.95
C LYS A 9 0.46 -12.80 15.17
N LYS A 10 0.70 -11.60 15.69
CA LYS A 10 -0.32 -10.59 16.06
C LYS A 10 -0.24 -9.38 15.13
N TRP A 11 -1.31 -8.60 15.10
CA TRP A 11 -1.28 -7.27 14.50
C TRP A 11 -0.47 -6.32 15.37
N ASP A 12 0.36 -5.52 14.73
CA ASP A 12 1.04 -4.37 15.31
C ASP A 12 0.97 -3.17 14.34
N ARG A 13 1.70 -2.10 14.68
CA ARG A 13 1.73 -0.86 13.89
C ARG A 13 2.40 -1.08 12.54
N ASP A 14 3.52 -1.79 12.52
CA ASP A 14 4.35 -2.04 11.33
C ASP A 14 3.61 -2.92 10.32
N LEU A 15 2.97 -4.00 10.77
CA LEU A 15 2.18 -4.88 9.91
C LEU A 15 0.95 -4.15 9.35
N ALA A 16 0.26 -3.35 10.16
CA ALA A 16 -0.88 -2.56 9.69
C ALA A 16 -0.47 -1.53 8.64
N TYR A 17 0.63 -0.82 8.89
CA TYR A 17 1.24 0.12 7.96
C TYR A 17 1.65 -0.57 6.65
N PHE A 18 2.33 -1.72 6.75
CA PHE A 18 2.70 -2.55 5.61
C PHE A 18 1.49 -2.99 4.76
N PHE A 19 0.37 -3.35 5.39
CA PHE A 19 -0.86 -3.65 4.65
C PHE A 19 -1.41 -2.45 3.90
N GLY A 20 -1.32 -1.24 4.47
CA GLY A 20 -1.67 0.00 3.78
C GLY A 20 -0.83 0.21 2.52
N LEU A 21 0.48 0.08 2.67
CA LEU A 21 1.45 0.14 1.58
C LEU A 21 1.17 -0.92 0.48
N LEU A 22 0.83 -2.14 0.89
CA LEU A 22 0.55 -3.24 -0.03
C LEU A 22 -0.81 -3.05 -0.75
N LEU A 23 -1.77 -2.36 -0.14
CA LEU A 23 -3.06 -2.08 -0.75
C LEU A 23 -2.94 -1.14 -1.95
N GLY A 24 -2.15 -0.06 -1.83
CA GLY A 24 -1.88 0.87 -2.93
C GLY A 24 -0.96 0.27 -3.99
N ASP A 25 0.34 0.23 -3.70
CA ASP A 25 1.37 -0.11 -4.69
C ASP A 25 1.76 -1.60 -4.76
N GLY A 26 1.21 -2.41 -3.84
CA GLY A 26 1.53 -3.82 -3.74
C GLY A 26 0.83 -4.70 -4.80
N SER A 27 1.36 -5.90 -5.05
CA SER A 27 0.67 -6.93 -5.85
C SER A 27 1.11 -8.35 -5.45
N LEU A 28 0.15 -9.27 -5.41
CA LEU A 28 0.34 -10.69 -5.06
C LEU A 28 -0.05 -11.62 -6.23
N PRO A 29 0.65 -11.59 -7.38
CA PRO A 29 0.33 -12.47 -8.49
C PRO A 29 0.83 -13.90 -8.24
N ILE A 30 0.06 -14.86 -8.74
CA ILE A 30 0.52 -16.25 -8.92
C ILE A 30 0.88 -16.38 -10.40
N CYS A 31 2.10 -16.79 -10.70
CA CYS A 31 2.51 -17.11 -12.05
C CYS A 31 2.93 -18.57 -12.19
N ASN A 32 2.63 -19.16 -13.34
CA ASN A 32 3.11 -20.50 -13.69
C ASN A 32 4.37 -20.34 -14.53
N THR A 33 5.50 -20.86 -14.07
CA THR A 33 6.75 -20.88 -14.84
C THR A 33 7.03 -22.31 -15.29
N LYS A 34 7.34 -22.50 -16.58
CA LYS A 34 7.76 -23.79 -17.13
C LYS A 34 9.18 -24.09 -16.67
N ARG A 35 9.37 -25.23 -16.03
CA ARG A 35 10.68 -25.74 -15.61
C ARG A 35 11.41 -26.39 -16.80
N PRO A 36 12.74 -26.59 -16.71
CA PRO A 36 13.51 -27.27 -17.76
C PRO A 36 12.98 -28.66 -18.12
N ASN A 37 12.38 -29.38 -17.15
CA ASN A 37 11.76 -30.69 -17.34
C ASN A 37 10.35 -30.64 -17.96
N GLY A 38 9.92 -29.48 -18.48
CA GLY A 38 8.61 -29.31 -19.12
C GLY A 38 7.44 -29.05 -18.17
N ASN A 39 7.58 -29.34 -16.87
CA ASN A 39 6.51 -29.16 -15.89
C ASN A 39 6.33 -27.70 -15.48
N TYR A 40 5.09 -27.31 -15.16
CA TYR A 40 4.81 -25.97 -14.65
C TYR A 40 4.93 -25.91 -13.13
N GLN A 41 5.54 -24.84 -12.62
CA GLN A 41 5.58 -24.52 -11.19
C GLN A 41 4.83 -23.22 -10.91
N LYS A 42 3.93 -23.27 -9.93
CA LYS A 42 3.30 -22.09 -9.34
C LYS A 42 4.30 -21.31 -8.49
N ARG A 43 4.50 -20.03 -8.82
CA ARG A 43 5.33 -19.09 -8.07
C ARG A 43 4.43 -18.06 -7.39
N HIS A 44 4.68 -17.84 -6.11
CA HIS A 44 3.91 -16.93 -5.27
C HIS A 44 4.74 -15.67 -5.08
N LEU A 45 4.42 -14.65 -5.86
CA LEU A 45 5.22 -13.44 -5.94
C LEU A 45 4.58 -12.32 -5.12
N ILE A 46 5.42 -11.51 -4.52
CA ILE A 46 5.03 -10.29 -3.83
C ILE A 46 5.83 -9.17 -4.48
N TYR A 47 5.11 -8.18 -5.01
CA TYR A 47 5.66 -7.03 -5.71
C TYR A 47 5.26 -5.73 -5.02
N PHE A 48 6.17 -4.75 -5.08
CA PHE A 48 5.91 -3.35 -4.78
C PHE A 48 6.49 -2.50 -5.90
N TRP A 49 5.69 -1.56 -6.39
CA TRP A 49 6.06 -0.69 -7.50
C TRP A 49 6.14 0.73 -6.97
N SER A 50 7.17 1.48 -7.35
CA SER A 50 7.28 2.89 -6.99
C SER A 50 8.08 3.64 -8.03
N ASN A 51 7.74 4.91 -8.23
CA ASN A 51 8.58 5.85 -8.98
C ASN A 51 9.69 6.46 -8.11
N SER A 52 9.59 6.36 -6.78
CA SER A 52 10.58 6.83 -5.82
C SER A 52 11.42 5.66 -5.31
N LYS A 53 12.69 5.63 -5.76
CA LYS A 53 13.69 4.66 -5.28
C LYS A 53 13.92 4.82 -3.78
N ASP A 54 14.07 6.06 -3.33
CA ASP A 54 14.34 6.40 -1.94
C ASP A 54 13.22 5.91 -1.02
N PHE A 55 11.97 6.02 -1.45
CA PHE A 55 10.85 5.49 -0.68
C PHE A 55 10.92 3.95 -0.52
N LEU A 56 11.32 3.23 -1.58
CA LEU A 56 11.51 1.79 -1.48
C LEU A 56 12.66 1.43 -0.52
N GLU A 57 13.81 2.08 -0.68
CA GLU A 57 15.03 1.80 0.09
C GLU A 57 14.91 2.20 1.57
N GLN A 58 14.22 3.30 1.88
CA GLN A 58 14.15 3.84 3.24
C GLN A 58 12.95 3.34 4.03
N VAL A 59 11.86 2.94 3.36
CA VAL A 59 10.61 2.56 4.02
C VAL A 59 10.28 1.09 3.77
N TYR A 60 10.11 0.69 2.50
CA TYR A 60 9.62 -0.67 2.19
C TYR A 60 10.60 -1.77 2.56
N ILE A 61 11.84 -1.68 2.09
CA ILE A 61 12.84 -2.75 2.28
C ILE A 61 13.11 -2.97 3.78
N PRO A 62 13.39 -1.93 4.59
CA PRO A 62 13.64 -2.12 6.02
C PRO A 62 12.40 -2.62 6.77
N LEU A 63 11.20 -2.16 6.40
CA LEU A 63 9.96 -2.63 7.01
C LEU A 63 9.70 -4.11 6.70
N PHE A 64 9.91 -4.53 5.44
CA PHE A 64 9.74 -5.92 5.04
C PHE A 64 10.74 -6.83 5.76
N GLU A 65 11.99 -6.39 5.88
CA GLU A 65 13.03 -7.12 6.60
C GLU A 65 12.71 -7.27 8.10
N ARG A 66 12.24 -6.20 8.77
CA ARG A 66 11.79 -6.29 10.17
C ARG A 66 10.61 -7.24 10.36
N LEU A 67 9.67 -7.27 9.40
CA LEU A 67 8.46 -8.08 9.51
C LEU A 67 8.70 -9.56 9.18
N PHE A 68 9.58 -9.85 8.23
CA PHE A 68 9.70 -11.19 7.65
C PHE A 68 11.09 -11.81 7.71
N GLY A 69 12.10 -11.07 8.17
CA GLY A 69 13.49 -11.53 8.24
C GLY A 69 14.15 -11.72 6.88
N LEU A 70 13.57 -11.16 5.80
CA LEU A 70 14.07 -11.27 4.43
C LEU A 70 14.28 -9.89 3.80
N THR A 71 15.35 -9.74 3.04
CA THR A 71 15.60 -8.52 2.27
C THR A 71 14.98 -8.63 0.88
N LEU A 72 14.22 -7.60 0.47
CA LEU A 72 13.65 -7.52 -0.87
C LEU A 72 14.73 -7.19 -1.91
N ARG A 73 14.65 -7.78 -3.10
CA ARG A 73 15.48 -7.37 -4.24
C ARG A 73 14.86 -6.16 -4.92
N LEU A 74 15.62 -5.07 -5.00
CA LEU A 74 15.27 -3.88 -5.76
C LEU A 74 15.79 -4.00 -7.19
N GLU A 75 14.91 -3.77 -8.17
CA GLU A 75 15.24 -3.75 -9.59
C GLU A 75 14.75 -2.44 -10.21
N ARG A 76 15.57 -1.82 -11.06
CA ARG A 76 15.18 -0.66 -11.88
C ARG A 76 14.65 -1.16 -13.21
N LEU A 77 13.43 -0.80 -13.54
CA LEU A 77 12.80 -1.09 -14.82
C LEU A 77 12.92 0.12 -15.75
N LYS A 78 13.40 -0.12 -16.96
CA LYS A 78 13.48 0.92 -18.00
C LYS A 78 12.09 1.20 -18.51
N HIS A 79 11.67 2.46 -18.42
CA HIS A 79 10.44 2.97 -19.03
C HIS A 79 10.78 4.27 -19.76
N LYS A 80 10.06 4.57 -20.85
CA LYS A 80 10.45 5.58 -21.86
C LYS A 80 10.60 6.99 -21.28
N THR A 81 9.81 7.34 -20.26
CA THR A 81 9.71 8.71 -19.73
C THR A 81 10.26 8.86 -18.32
N ASN A 82 9.91 7.95 -17.41
CA ASN A 82 10.36 7.96 -16.01
C ASN A 82 10.73 6.55 -15.58
N PRO A 83 11.87 6.32 -14.92
CA PRO A 83 12.20 4.99 -14.40
C PRO A 83 11.18 4.55 -13.35
N PHE A 84 10.85 3.26 -13.38
CA PHE A 84 10.09 2.62 -12.30
C PHE A 84 11.00 1.67 -11.56
N TYR A 85 10.77 1.55 -10.27
CA TYR A 85 11.49 0.64 -9.40
C TYR A 85 10.53 -0.41 -8.89
N VAL A 86 11.01 -1.65 -8.83
CA VAL A 86 10.24 -2.77 -8.32
C VAL A 86 11.03 -3.47 -7.22
N CYS A 87 10.39 -3.63 -6.06
CA CYS A 87 10.85 -4.60 -5.07
C CYS A 87 10.08 -5.89 -5.28
N ARG A 88 10.79 -7.02 -5.39
CA ARG A 88 10.15 -8.33 -5.54
C ARG A 88 10.77 -9.39 -4.66
N ILE A 89 9.92 -10.33 -4.25
CA ILE A 89 10.35 -11.58 -3.63
C ILE A 89 9.39 -12.71 -3.99
N GLU A 90 9.91 -13.93 -4.06
CA GLU A 90 9.11 -15.14 -4.15
C GLU A 90 9.11 -15.83 -2.78
N SER A 91 7.94 -15.89 -2.14
CA SER A 91 7.77 -16.63 -0.89
C SER A 91 6.34 -17.09 -0.76
N LYS A 92 6.12 -18.40 -0.89
CA LYS A 92 4.79 -19.02 -0.69
C LYS A 92 4.30 -18.81 0.74
N GLU A 93 5.19 -18.85 1.72
CA GLU A 93 4.83 -18.69 3.13
C GLU A 93 4.32 -17.29 3.45
N ILE A 94 5.04 -16.24 3.04
CA ILE A 94 4.61 -14.85 3.23
C ILE A 94 3.33 -14.60 2.44
N TYR A 95 3.25 -15.10 1.20
CA TYR A 95 2.06 -14.94 0.37
C TYR A 95 0.81 -15.49 1.06
N LEU A 96 0.84 -16.75 1.48
CA LEU A 96 -0.28 -17.41 2.15
C LEU A 96 -0.60 -16.75 3.50
N PHE A 97 0.43 -16.25 4.20
CA PHE A 97 0.24 -15.46 5.41
C PHE A 97 -0.57 -14.18 5.13
N LEU A 98 -0.20 -13.41 4.10
CA LEU A 98 -0.89 -12.17 3.74
C LEU A 98 -2.33 -12.43 3.31
N GLU A 99 -2.54 -13.45 2.48
CA GLU A 99 -3.88 -13.90 2.07
C GLU A 99 -4.71 -14.31 3.29
N LYS A 100 -4.17 -15.16 4.17
CA LYS A 100 -4.84 -15.60 5.41
C LYS A 100 -5.17 -14.44 6.35
N LYS A 101 -4.32 -13.39 6.40
CA LYS A 101 -4.56 -12.16 7.17
C LYS A 101 -5.61 -11.25 6.51
N GLY A 102 -6.13 -11.62 5.34
CA GLY A 102 -7.25 -10.96 4.67
C GLY A 102 -6.82 -10.01 3.56
N PHE A 103 -5.58 -10.12 3.06
CA PHE A 103 -5.18 -9.36 1.88
C PHE A 103 -5.90 -9.87 0.63
N THR A 104 -6.39 -8.96 -0.21
CA THR A 104 -7.09 -9.32 -1.45
C THR A 104 -6.07 -9.68 -2.54
N VAL A 105 -6.09 -10.92 -3.01
CA VAL A 105 -5.23 -11.40 -4.08
C VAL A 105 -5.81 -11.03 -5.46
N GLY A 106 -4.93 -10.78 -6.46
CA GLY A 106 -5.33 -10.59 -7.85
C GLY A 106 -5.56 -9.13 -8.26
N LYS A 107 -6.48 -8.88 -9.20
CA LYS A 107 -6.81 -7.52 -9.68
C LYS A 107 -7.61 -6.76 -8.62
N LYS A 108 -6.90 -6.04 -7.74
CA LYS A 108 -7.44 -5.42 -6.51
C LYS A 108 -8.30 -4.18 -6.72
N ALA A 109 -8.18 -3.47 -7.84
CA ALA A 109 -8.67 -2.09 -8.00
C ALA A 109 -10.12 -1.86 -7.50
N LYS A 110 -11.03 -2.81 -7.74
CA LYS A 110 -12.46 -2.72 -7.36
C LYS A 110 -12.86 -3.55 -6.14
N ILE A 111 -12.04 -4.53 -5.78
CA ILE A 111 -12.40 -5.56 -4.79
C ILE A 111 -11.54 -5.51 -3.53
N ALA A 112 -10.58 -4.58 -3.46
CA ALA A 112 -9.71 -4.42 -2.31
C ALA A 112 -10.54 -4.18 -1.04
N LYS A 113 -10.35 -5.05 -0.05
CA LYS A 113 -10.98 -4.97 1.26
C LYS A 113 -9.95 -4.66 2.34
N ILE A 114 -10.41 -4.04 3.42
CA ILE A 114 -9.60 -3.85 4.62
C ILE A 114 -9.50 -5.21 5.33
N PRO A 115 -8.29 -5.68 5.69
CA PRO A 115 -8.13 -6.91 6.46
C PRO A 115 -8.82 -6.75 7.82
N LYS A 116 -9.21 -7.88 8.44
CA LYS A 116 -9.77 -7.86 9.80
C LYS A 116 -8.65 -7.56 10.81
N LEU A 117 -8.38 -6.28 11.05
CA LEU A 117 -7.41 -5.81 12.05
C LEU A 117 -8.09 -5.00 13.18
N PRO A 118 -7.55 -5.02 14.41
CA PRO A 118 -8.05 -4.22 15.52
C PRO A 118 -8.13 -2.73 15.18
N LYS A 119 -9.22 -2.05 15.60
CA LYS A 119 -9.48 -0.63 15.30
C LYS A 119 -8.31 0.30 15.68
N LYS A 120 -7.56 -0.02 16.74
CA LYS A 120 -6.38 0.76 17.17
C LYS A 120 -5.25 0.83 16.13
N TYR A 121 -5.26 -0.06 15.13
CA TYR A 121 -4.26 -0.09 14.07
C TYR A 121 -4.74 0.51 12.74
N HIS A 122 -6.02 0.90 12.64
CA HIS A 122 -6.61 1.47 11.42
C HIS A 122 -5.86 2.71 10.92
N LEU A 123 -5.39 3.54 11.86
CA LEU A 123 -4.62 4.74 11.56
C LEU A 123 -3.31 4.44 10.81
N PHE A 124 -2.62 3.37 11.18
CA PHE A 124 -1.36 2.98 10.54
C PHE A 124 -1.59 2.40 9.16
N LEU A 125 -2.68 1.64 8.98
CA LEU A 125 -3.10 1.19 7.65
C LEU A 125 -3.42 2.37 6.73
N LEU A 126 -4.15 3.38 7.22
CA LEU A 126 -4.40 4.60 6.44
C LEU A 126 -3.10 5.34 6.11
N ALA A 127 -2.14 5.42 7.05
CA ALA A 127 -0.85 6.05 6.79
C ALA A 127 -0.13 5.39 5.61
N GLY A 128 -0.02 4.06 5.60
CA GLY A 128 0.61 3.34 4.49
C GLY A 128 -0.11 3.56 3.17
N LEU A 129 -1.45 3.59 3.18
CA LEU A 129 -2.22 3.84 1.96
C LEU A 129 -2.03 5.27 1.42
N LEU A 130 -1.89 6.26 2.30
CA LEU A 130 -1.60 7.65 1.92
C LEU A 130 -0.16 7.84 1.46
N ASP A 131 0.78 7.06 1.98
CA ASP A 131 2.18 7.10 1.56
C ASP A 131 2.37 6.62 0.12
N THR A 132 1.50 5.72 -0.36
CA THR A 132 1.47 5.24 -1.75
C THR A 132 0.54 6.09 -2.62
N ASP A 133 -0.77 5.96 -2.42
CA ASP A 133 -1.81 6.51 -3.30
C ASP A 133 -2.22 7.94 -2.92
N GLY A 134 -1.77 8.43 -1.76
CA GLY A 134 -2.06 9.78 -1.30
C GLY A 134 -1.35 10.83 -2.17
N GLY A 135 -2.05 11.90 -2.50
CA GLY A 135 -1.54 12.96 -3.33
C GLY A 135 -2.44 14.18 -3.33
N LYS A 136 -2.07 15.16 -4.17
CA LYS A 136 -2.86 16.38 -4.36
C LYS A 136 -4.23 16.04 -4.93
N LYS A 137 -5.27 16.59 -4.30
CA LYS A 137 -6.67 16.45 -4.69
C LYS A 137 -7.34 17.83 -4.64
N GLY A 138 -7.37 18.51 -5.79
CA GLY A 138 -7.71 19.93 -5.84
C GLY A 138 -6.77 20.76 -4.95
N ASN A 139 -7.34 21.46 -3.97
CA ASN A 139 -6.61 22.21 -2.94
C ASN A 139 -6.38 21.41 -1.66
N GLY A 140 -6.50 20.08 -1.67
CA GLY A 140 -6.31 19.22 -0.51
C GLY A 140 -5.40 18.02 -0.76
N PHE A 141 -5.39 17.10 0.19
CA PHE A 141 -4.59 15.87 0.16
C PHE A 141 -5.43 14.65 0.49
N GLY A 142 -5.27 13.60 -0.30
CA GLY A 142 -5.99 12.34 -0.14
C GLY A 142 -5.75 11.41 -1.31
N LEU A 143 -6.63 10.46 -1.53
CA LEU A 143 -6.44 9.43 -2.55
C LEU A 143 -7.67 9.29 -3.45
N SER A 144 -7.50 8.55 -4.53
CA SER A 144 -8.61 8.11 -5.38
C SER A 144 -8.55 6.59 -5.48
N THR A 145 -9.67 5.91 -5.26
CA THR A 145 -9.74 4.45 -5.32
C THR A 145 -11.02 4.02 -6.03
N ALA A 146 -10.98 2.91 -6.76
CA ALA A 146 -12.17 2.31 -7.37
C ALA A 146 -12.87 1.33 -6.42
N SER A 147 -12.41 1.20 -5.17
CA SER A 147 -13.06 0.40 -4.12
C SER A 147 -13.82 1.31 -3.16
N ASP A 148 -15.15 1.23 -3.20
CA ASP A 148 -16.06 1.94 -2.30
C ASP A 148 -15.75 1.61 -0.83
N HIS A 149 -15.35 0.37 -0.56
CA HIS A 149 -14.97 -0.08 0.78
C HIS A 149 -13.69 0.60 1.29
N LEU A 150 -12.68 0.81 0.41
CA LEU A 150 -11.47 1.56 0.77
C LEU A 150 -11.79 3.04 0.97
N ALA A 151 -12.64 3.61 0.12
CA ALA A 151 -13.07 5.01 0.24
C ALA A 151 -13.79 5.26 1.57
N ALA A 152 -14.80 4.44 1.89
CA ALA A 152 -15.55 4.52 3.14
C ALA A 152 -14.64 4.30 4.37
N PHE A 153 -13.65 3.41 4.27
CA PHE A 153 -12.65 3.24 5.34
C PHE A 153 -11.85 4.53 5.60
N CYS A 154 -11.36 5.18 4.54
CA CYS A 154 -10.58 6.42 4.67
C CYS A 154 -11.42 7.54 5.28
N GLU A 155 -12.63 7.74 4.77
CA GLU A 155 -13.58 8.74 5.28
C GLU A 155 -13.89 8.54 6.76
N ASN A 156 -14.20 7.30 7.17
CA ASN A 156 -14.47 6.97 8.57
C ASN A 156 -13.30 7.29 9.50
N ILE A 157 -12.05 7.13 9.05
CA ILE A 157 -10.89 7.49 9.86
C ILE A 157 -10.72 9.00 9.92
N PHE A 158 -10.85 9.71 8.79
CA PHE A 158 -10.78 11.17 8.79
C PHE A 158 -11.84 11.78 9.72
N LEU A 159 -13.08 11.30 9.68
CA LEU A 159 -14.15 11.71 10.59
C LEU A 159 -13.81 11.44 12.06
N LYS A 160 -13.27 10.24 12.39
CA LYS A 160 -12.83 9.92 13.76
C LYS A 160 -11.71 10.82 14.26
N LEU A 161 -10.82 11.25 13.38
CA LEU A 161 -9.74 12.21 13.67
C LEU A 161 -10.24 13.66 13.72
N LYS A 162 -11.55 13.89 13.56
CA LYS A 162 -12.17 15.23 13.45
C LYS A 162 -11.51 16.07 12.35
N LEU A 163 -11.11 15.42 11.25
CA LEU A 163 -10.60 16.06 10.05
C LEU A 163 -11.77 16.29 9.08
N PRO A 164 -11.92 17.51 8.53
CA PRO A 164 -12.88 17.71 7.45
C PRO A 164 -12.47 16.83 6.27
N CYS A 165 -13.45 16.12 5.71
CA CYS A 165 -13.25 15.19 4.62
C CYS A 165 -14.27 15.47 3.53
N ASN A 166 -13.81 15.52 2.30
CA ASN A 166 -14.66 15.51 1.12
C ASN A 166 -14.54 14.15 0.46
N SER A 167 -15.69 13.57 0.11
CA SER A 167 -15.78 12.34 -0.68
C SER A 167 -16.64 12.62 -1.91
N CYS A 168 -16.11 12.38 -3.10
CA CYS A 168 -16.89 12.50 -4.33
C CYS A 168 -16.58 11.34 -5.29
N PRO A 169 -17.62 10.67 -5.83
CA PRO A 169 -17.43 9.77 -6.96
C PRO A 169 -17.14 10.59 -8.22
N TRP A 170 -16.27 10.09 -9.08
CA TRP A 170 -16.03 10.64 -10.40
C TRP A 170 -15.79 9.51 -11.39
N LYS A 171 -16.16 9.74 -12.65
CA LYS A 171 -16.03 8.73 -13.70
C LYS A 171 -14.74 8.96 -14.48
N TYR A 172 -13.92 7.91 -14.57
CA TYR A 172 -12.75 7.87 -15.44
C TYR A 172 -12.85 6.65 -16.35
N HIS A 173 -12.92 6.89 -17.66
CA HIS A 173 -13.29 5.86 -18.64
C HIS A 173 -14.57 5.11 -18.23
N ASN A 174 -14.51 3.78 -18.13
CA ASN A 174 -15.63 2.91 -17.78
C ASN A 174 -15.65 2.53 -16.29
N HIS A 175 -15.03 3.35 -15.44
CA HIS A 175 -14.88 3.09 -14.00
C HIS A 175 -15.31 4.29 -13.17
N ILE A 176 -15.98 4.01 -12.06
CA ILE A 176 -16.27 4.98 -11.01
C ILE A 176 -15.12 4.90 -10.00
N TYR A 177 -14.54 6.05 -9.70
CA TYR A 177 -13.53 6.21 -8.67
C TYR A 177 -14.09 7.11 -7.57
N HIS A 178 -13.74 6.80 -6.35
CA HIS A 178 -14.08 7.57 -5.17
C HIS A 178 -12.85 8.35 -4.76
N GLN A 179 -12.94 9.67 -4.84
CA GLN A 179 -11.92 10.58 -4.35
C GLN A 179 -12.26 10.93 -2.90
N VAL A 180 -11.33 10.68 -1.99
CA VAL A 180 -11.47 10.98 -0.56
C VAL A 180 -10.28 11.82 -0.12
N TYR A 181 -10.53 13.03 0.38
CA TYR A 181 -9.45 13.96 0.70
C TYR A 181 -9.80 14.95 1.79
N VAL A 182 -8.76 15.41 2.49
CA VAL A 182 -8.82 16.48 3.48
C VAL A 182 -8.49 17.80 2.79
N PRO A 183 -9.32 18.85 2.95
CA PRO A 183 -9.07 20.17 2.38
C PRO A 183 -7.77 20.81 2.87
N GLY A 184 -7.15 21.67 2.05
CA GLY A 184 -5.85 22.29 2.30
C GLY A 184 -5.70 22.95 3.66
N LYS A 185 -6.74 23.68 4.11
CA LYS A 185 -6.77 24.34 5.43
C LYS A 185 -6.56 23.39 6.62
N SER A 186 -6.70 22.08 6.42
CA SER A 186 -6.51 21.04 7.44
C SER A 186 -5.37 20.07 7.14
N MET A 187 -4.56 20.30 6.10
CA MET A 187 -3.44 19.42 5.74
C MET A 187 -2.38 19.32 6.85
N GLY A 188 -2.06 20.41 7.53
CA GLY A 188 -1.15 20.36 8.69
C GLY A 188 -1.65 19.47 9.83
N LYS A 189 -2.97 19.26 9.96
CA LYS A 189 -3.54 18.32 10.96
C LYS A 189 -3.33 16.86 10.57
N ILE A 190 -3.19 16.55 9.28
CA ILE A 190 -2.85 15.20 8.81
C ILE A 190 -1.49 14.79 9.37
N LEU A 191 -0.46 15.63 9.22
CA LEU A 191 0.89 15.34 9.73
C LEU A 191 0.94 15.13 11.25
N LYS A 192 0.05 15.81 11.99
CA LYS A 192 -0.05 15.65 13.45
C LYS A 192 -0.77 14.36 13.86
N SER A 193 -1.68 13.88 13.02
CA SER A 193 -2.64 12.83 13.39
C SER A 193 -2.33 11.48 12.74
N ILE A 194 -1.68 11.47 11.57
CA ILE A 194 -1.45 10.28 10.75
C ILE A 194 0.07 10.09 10.56
N PRO A 195 0.64 8.93 10.94
CA PRO A 195 2.08 8.69 10.91
C PRO A 195 2.59 8.32 9.50
N ILE A 196 2.46 9.26 8.56
CA ILE A 196 2.99 9.19 7.19
C ILE A 196 4.53 9.16 7.24
N GLN A 197 5.17 8.31 6.44
CA GLN A 197 6.62 8.15 6.39
C GLN A 197 7.24 8.56 5.05
N ASN A 198 6.46 8.72 3.99
CA ASN A 198 6.95 9.16 2.69
C ASN A 198 7.37 10.63 2.74
N LYS A 199 8.68 10.89 2.64
CA LYS A 199 9.29 12.22 2.71
C LYS A 199 8.73 13.20 1.69
N ASP A 200 8.40 12.73 0.49
CA ASP A 200 7.84 13.58 -0.57
C ASP A 200 6.44 14.07 -0.17
N LYS A 201 5.62 13.17 0.40
CA LYS A 201 4.27 13.50 0.88
C LYS A 201 4.33 14.42 2.10
N ILE A 202 5.25 14.15 3.02
CA ILE A 202 5.49 15.01 4.19
C ILE A 202 5.90 16.42 3.74
N SER A 203 6.82 16.53 2.80
CA SER A 203 7.29 17.82 2.27
C SER A 203 6.15 18.58 1.59
N TYR A 204 5.34 17.89 0.80
CA TYR A 204 4.13 18.47 0.20
C TYR A 204 3.15 18.98 1.26
N LEU A 205 2.86 18.19 2.30
CA LEU A 205 1.96 18.55 3.38
C LEU A 205 2.45 19.73 4.22
N LYS A 206 3.77 19.93 4.33
CA LYS A 206 4.38 21.09 5.02
C LYS A 206 4.36 22.37 4.19
N SER A 207 4.33 22.25 2.86
CA SER A 207 4.38 23.40 1.93
C SER A 207 3.04 24.14 1.78
N LYS A 208 1.99 23.71 2.49
CA LYS A 208 0.61 24.17 2.36
C LYS A 208 0.03 24.51 3.73
#